data_AF-A0A7S4HQF7-F1
#
_entry.id   AF-A0A7S4HQF7-F1
#
_cell.length_a   1.000
_cell.length_b   1.000
_cell.length_c   1.000
_cell.angle_alpha   90.00
_cell.angle_beta   90.00
_cell.angle_gamma   90.00
#
_symmetry.space_group_name_H-M   'P 1'
#
loop_
_entity.id
_entity.type
_entity.pdbx_description
1 polymer ?
#
loop_
_entity_poly.entity_id
_entity_poly.type
_entity_poly.pdbx_seq_one_letter_code
_entity_poly.pdbx_strand_id
1 'polypeptide(L)'
;MGVTGDSLSEYERARLKRMERNEAMLKELGLLSFKGCGVSRARARASAPSSSARRPTRPRGGSERRRRSRRLSSSSSSPDDFVMLGGSGGGDCYVEPQPVVLAGDDSAAQRGGRGHLSRRARPRSSSRRRSPSPPPPIPPRAKKRKVAAPAVGMADCSPLTAEQKKIVRSYLPRVNVKGGYLDELEDYLTPLISQDNCRNVLRQISKLAHGEGIRYESARYGWPEGCYFKKDVIVTPLDDIVHLLREAKDCEDRWGRDHGNGWLVNHPLNKMYEFQQHLLSCGLKKKKAT
;
A
#
# COMPACT_ATOMS: atom_id res chain seq x y z
N MET A 1 8.82 28.47 41.83
CA MET A 1 9.66 29.03 40.76
C MET A 1 8.98 28.76 39.42
N GLY A 2 8.48 29.80 38.76
CA GLY A 2 7.79 29.69 37.47
C GLY A 2 8.81 29.48 36.35
N VAL A 3 8.64 28.41 35.57
CA VAL A 3 9.44 28.18 34.36
C VAL A 3 8.94 29.19 33.32
N THR A 4 9.69 30.26 33.09
CA THR A 4 9.38 31.26 32.06
C THR A 4 9.53 30.61 30.67
N GLY A 5 8.48 30.74 29.85
CA GLY A 5 8.27 30.00 28.60
C GLY A 5 9.16 30.40 27.40
N ASP A 6 10.30 31.05 27.62
CA ASP A 6 11.14 31.61 26.56
C ASP A 6 12.17 30.64 25.97
N SER A 7 12.18 29.38 26.42
CA SER A 7 13.15 28.37 25.97
C SER A 7 12.55 27.24 25.14
N LEU A 8 11.38 27.44 24.52
CA LEU A 8 10.86 26.49 23.54
C LEU A 8 11.62 26.62 22.22
N SER A 9 12.08 25.47 21.70
CA SER A 9 12.71 25.40 20.39
C SER A 9 11.77 25.94 19.29
N GLU A 10 12.31 26.48 18.20
CA GLU A 10 11.53 26.89 17.02
C GLU A 10 10.60 25.77 16.54
N TYR A 11 11.08 24.53 16.59
CA TYR A 11 10.28 23.35 16.26
C TYR A 11 9.08 23.17 17.19
N GLU A 12 9.25 23.36 18.49
CA GLU A 12 8.17 23.22 19.47
C GLU A 12 7.10 24.29 19.28
N ARG A 13 7.51 25.52 18.95
CA ARG A 13 6.59 26.60 18.58
C ARG A 13 5.80 26.27 17.32
N ALA A 14 6.45 25.74 16.28
CA ALA A 14 5.77 25.31 15.05
C ALA A 14 4.83 24.12 15.27
N ARG A 15 5.16 23.23 16.21
CA ARG A 15 4.31 22.11 16.62
C ARG A 15 3.09 22.61 17.40
N LEU A 16 3.25 23.52 18.34
CA LEU A 16 2.16 24.13 19.11
C LEU A 16 1.17 24.87 18.20
N LYS A 17 1.67 25.69 17.25
CA LYS A 17 0.82 26.34 16.24
C LYS A 17 0.01 25.35 15.39
N ARG A 18 0.57 24.19 15.06
CA ARG A 18 -0.16 23.12 14.36
C ARG A 18 -1.24 22.50 15.23
N MET A 19 -0.96 22.24 16.52
CA MET A 19 -1.98 21.73 17.45
C MET A 19 -3.12 22.74 17.64
N GLU A 20 -2.80 24.02 17.78
CA GLU A 20 -3.79 25.09 17.94
C GLU A 20 -4.72 25.21 16.70
N ARG A 21 -4.17 25.15 15.48
CA ARG A 21 -5.00 25.12 14.25
C ARG A 21 -5.90 23.90 14.19
N ASN A 22 -5.40 22.74 14.59
CA ASN A 22 -6.19 21.51 14.63
C ASN A 22 -7.31 21.59 15.67
N GLU A 23 -7.03 22.15 16.85
CA GLU A 23 -8.04 22.39 17.89
C GLU A 23 -9.12 23.36 17.42
N ALA A 24 -8.74 24.44 16.73
CA ALA A 24 -9.68 25.37 16.13
C ALA A 24 -10.59 24.68 15.09
N MET A 25 -10.00 23.88 14.20
CA MET A 25 -10.75 23.11 13.20
C MET A 25 -11.70 22.08 13.84
N LEU A 26 -11.27 21.38 14.88
CA LEU A 26 -12.11 20.43 15.60
C LEU A 26 -13.24 21.13 16.38
N LYS A 27 -13.01 22.34 16.87
CA LYS A 27 -14.02 23.17 17.52
C LYS A 27 -15.05 23.66 16.51
N GLU A 28 -14.62 24.09 15.33
CA GLU A 28 -15.48 24.48 14.21
C GLU A 28 -16.35 23.32 13.72
N LEU A 29 -15.78 22.11 13.65
CA LEU A 29 -16.51 20.88 13.31
C LEU A 29 -17.45 20.38 14.43
N GLY A 30 -17.48 21.03 15.60
CA GLY A 30 -18.32 20.62 16.73
C GLY A 30 -17.85 19.32 17.43
N LEU A 31 -16.69 18.79 17.08
CA LEU A 31 -16.12 17.57 17.67
C LEU A 31 -15.55 17.81 19.08
N LEU A 32 -15.23 19.07 19.41
CA LEU A 32 -14.63 19.47 20.67
C LEU A 32 -15.66 19.92 21.73
N SER A 33 -16.97 19.81 21.45
CA SER A 33 -18.06 20.30 22.34
C SER A 33 -18.61 19.28 23.35
N PHE A 34 -18.04 18.08 23.47
CA PHE A 34 -18.50 17.07 24.44
C PHE A 34 -18.06 17.35 25.89
N LYS A 35 -18.33 18.56 26.39
CA LYS A 35 -18.42 18.85 27.83
C LYS A 35 -19.77 18.29 28.34
N GLY A 36 -19.85 16.97 28.49
CA GLY A 36 -21.09 16.35 28.98
C GLY A 36 -21.10 14.83 29.14
N CYS A 37 -20.16 14.08 28.54
CA CYS A 37 -20.10 12.64 28.81
C CYS A 37 -19.21 12.39 30.03
N GLY A 38 -19.84 12.36 31.21
CA GLY A 38 -19.23 11.94 32.47
C GLY A 38 -18.79 10.48 32.43
N VAL A 39 -17.60 10.22 31.88
CA VAL A 39 -16.87 8.96 32.08
C VAL A 39 -15.91 9.13 33.25
N SER A 40 -16.48 9.38 34.42
CA SER A 40 -15.82 9.19 35.71
C SER A 40 -16.53 8.08 36.46
N ARG A 41 -16.06 6.85 36.27
CA ARG A 41 -15.93 5.92 37.39
C ARG A 41 -14.67 5.10 37.25
N ALA A 42 -13.73 5.48 38.11
CA ALA A 42 -12.57 4.75 38.57
C ALA A 42 -12.72 3.23 38.43
N ARG A 43 -11.87 2.64 37.58
CA ARG A 43 -11.25 1.36 37.95
C ARG A 43 -9.87 1.69 38.44
N ALA A 44 -9.70 1.61 39.76
CA ALA A 44 -8.42 1.55 40.43
C ALA A 44 -7.48 0.62 39.64
N ARG A 45 -6.47 1.20 39.00
CA ARG A 45 -5.37 0.44 38.42
C ARG A 45 -4.15 0.73 39.27
N ALA A 46 -3.71 -0.34 39.91
CA ALA A 46 -2.49 -0.46 40.67
C ALA A 46 -1.34 0.34 40.04
N SER A 47 -0.66 1.07 40.92
CA SER A 47 0.73 1.51 40.90
C SER A 47 1.50 1.11 39.65
N ALA A 48 1.83 2.09 38.81
CA ALA A 48 2.83 1.92 37.75
C ALA A 48 4.21 1.64 38.40
N PRO A 49 4.93 0.57 38.04
CA PRO A 49 6.29 0.38 38.52
C PRO A 49 7.19 1.45 37.90
N SER A 50 8.00 2.06 38.77
CA SER A 50 8.98 3.08 38.41
C SER A 50 9.95 2.55 37.35
N SER A 51 10.14 3.35 36.30
CA SER A 51 11.14 3.08 35.27
C SER A 51 12.53 3.41 35.80
N SER A 52 13.14 2.48 36.51
CA SER A 52 14.60 2.41 36.66
C SER A 52 15.18 1.41 35.64
N ALA A 53 16.45 1.58 35.32
CA ALA A 53 17.26 0.81 34.36
C ALA A 53 17.17 1.26 32.88
N ARG A 54 17.88 2.37 32.61
CA ARG A 54 18.61 2.58 31.36
C ARG A 54 19.37 1.30 30.98
N ARG A 55 19.06 0.74 29.80
CA ARG A 55 19.87 -0.32 29.18
C ARG A 55 21.06 0.33 28.46
N PRO A 56 22.29 -0.21 28.57
CA PRO A 56 23.45 0.32 27.86
C PRO A 56 23.33 0.02 26.36
N THR A 57 23.55 1.05 25.56
CA THR A 57 23.76 0.97 24.11
C THR A 57 24.98 0.09 23.83
N ARG A 58 24.74 -1.05 23.17
CA ARG A 58 25.83 -1.87 22.60
C ARG A 58 26.56 -1.05 21.53
N PRO A 59 27.90 -1.05 21.50
CA PRO A 59 28.65 -0.47 20.39
C PRO A 59 28.48 -1.35 19.15
N ARG A 60 27.86 -0.79 18.10
CA ARG A 60 27.93 -1.38 16.76
C ARG A 60 29.31 -1.05 16.18
N GLY A 61 30.26 -1.94 16.41
CA GLY A 61 31.41 -2.08 15.52
C GLY A 61 30.93 -2.71 14.22
N GLY A 62 31.10 -2.02 13.09
CA GLY A 62 30.64 -2.50 11.80
C GLY A 62 30.87 -1.51 10.66
N SER A 63 32.15 -1.30 10.35
CA SER A 63 32.69 -0.87 9.05
C SER A 63 31.83 0.05 8.17
N GLU A 64 32.17 1.32 8.23
CA GLU A 64 31.97 2.39 7.25
C GLU A 64 32.30 1.91 5.81
N ARG A 65 31.39 1.17 5.16
CA ARG A 65 31.49 0.90 3.72
C ARG A 65 30.95 2.13 2.99
N ARG A 66 31.88 3.07 2.74
CA ARG A 66 31.79 4.17 1.77
C ARG A 66 30.98 3.74 0.54
N ARG A 67 29.69 4.07 0.50
CA ARG A 67 28.92 4.12 -0.74
C ARG A 67 29.39 5.35 -1.50
N ARG A 68 30.41 5.18 -2.34
CA ARG A 68 30.78 6.13 -3.40
C ARG A 68 29.58 6.21 -4.36
N SER A 69 28.87 7.33 -4.30
CA SER A 69 27.94 7.75 -5.34
C SER A 69 28.74 7.97 -6.62
N ARG A 70 28.63 7.03 -7.57
CA ARG A 70 28.99 7.30 -8.96
C ARG A 70 27.90 8.22 -9.52
N ARG A 71 28.17 9.53 -9.51
CA ARG A 71 27.48 10.49 -10.38
C ARG A 71 27.74 10.03 -11.82
N LEU A 72 26.69 9.64 -12.50
CA LEU A 72 26.68 9.47 -13.95
C LEU A 72 26.85 10.86 -14.56
N SER A 73 28.00 11.06 -15.20
CA SER A 73 28.27 12.14 -16.12
C SER A 73 27.37 11.98 -17.35
N SER A 74 26.39 12.88 -17.46
CA SER A 74 25.58 13.08 -18.67
C SER A 74 26.46 13.76 -19.73
N SER A 75 26.90 12.99 -20.72
CA SER A 75 27.47 13.51 -21.96
C SER A 75 26.35 14.06 -22.83
N SER A 76 26.45 15.37 -23.06
CA SER A 76 25.77 16.16 -24.08
C SER A 76 26.08 15.66 -25.50
N SER A 77 25.04 15.35 -26.26
CA SER A 77 25.02 15.31 -27.73
C SER A 77 23.60 15.67 -28.16
N SER A 78 23.34 16.95 -28.38
CA SER A 78 23.29 17.63 -29.69
C SER A 78 21.84 17.63 -30.24
N PRO A 79 21.20 18.81 -30.36
CA PRO A 79 19.89 18.95 -30.98
C PRO A 79 20.07 19.51 -32.39
N ASP A 80 20.09 18.66 -33.41
CA ASP A 80 19.88 19.10 -34.79
C ASP A 80 19.33 17.92 -35.61
N ASP A 81 18.42 18.27 -36.50
CA ASP A 81 17.86 17.46 -37.59
C ASP A 81 16.91 16.30 -37.23
N PHE A 82 15.62 16.65 -37.03
CA PHE A 82 14.56 15.76 -37.51
C PHE A 82 13.59 16.52 -38.41
N VAL A 83 13.84 16.32 -39.71
CA VAL A 83 13.16 16.88 -40.87
C VAL A 83 11.74 16.32 -40.97
N MET A 84 10.79 17.19 -41.27
CA MET A 84 9.46 16.84 -41.74
C MET A 84 9.54 16.06 -43.06
N LEU A 85 9.03 14.83 -43.08
CA LEU A 85 8.52 14.23 -44.32
C LEU A 85 7.18 13.58 -44.04
N GLY A 86 6.16 14.18 -44.65
CA GLY A 86 4.85 13.55 -44.83
C GLY A 86 4.97 12.34 -45.74
N GLY A 87 4.18 11.32 -45.45
CA GLY A 87 4.06 10.11 -46.26
C GLY A 87 2.68 9.52 -46.08
N SER A 88 1.77 9.89 -46.97
CA SER A 88 0.55 9.12 -47.25
C SER A 88 0.94 7.85 -48.02
N GLY A 89 0.41 6.71 -47.58
CA GLY A 89 0.51 5.40 -48.25
C GLY A 89 0.29 4.33 -47.17
N GLY A 90 -0.80 3.56 -47.16
CA GLY A 90 -1.33 2.80 -48.29
C GLY A 90 -0.51 1.53 -48.43
N GLY A 91 -0.90 0.45 -47.75
CA GLY A 91 -0.19 -0.82 -47.83
C GLY A 91 -0.65 -1.83 -46.80
N ASP A 92 -1.70 -2.58 -47.14
CA ASP A 92 -1.93 -3.92 -46.60
C ASP A 92 -0.71 -4.78 -46.89
N CYS A 93 -0.03 -5.25 -45.85
CA CYS A 93 0.90 -6.37 -45.95
C CYS A 93 0.61 -7.35 -44.82
N TYR A 94 -0.19 -8.36 -45.17
CA TYR A 94 -0.36 -9.60 -44.44
C TYR A 94 1.03 -10.27 -44.32
N VAL A 95 1.60 -10.27 -43.13
CA VAL A 95 2.84 -11.01 -42.86
C VAL A 95 2.45 -12.41 -42.39
N GLU A 96 2.68 -13.37 -43.28
CA GLU A 96 2.61 -14.80 -43.05
C GLU A 96 3.59 -15.20 -41.92
N PRO A 97 3.15 -15.93 -40.87
CA PRO A 97 4.05 -16.37 -39.81
C PRO A 97 4.94 -17.53 -40.28
N GLN A 98 6.25 -17.28 -40.34
CA GLN A 98 7.27 -18.30 -40.53
C GLN A 98 7.33 -19.26 -39.33
N PRO A 99 7.48 -20.58 -39.54
CA PRO A 99 7.67 -21.54 -38.46
C PRO A 99 9.09 -21.40 -37.86
N VAL A 100 9.17 -21.12 -36.56
CA VAL A 100 10.44 -21.08 -35.83
C VAL A 100 10.91 -22.50 -35.59
N VAL A 101 12.01 -22.85 -36.27
CA VAL A 101 12.69 -24.14 -36.18
C VAL A 101 13.41 -24.24 -34.83
N LEU A 102 13.11 -25.30 -34.08
CA LEU A 102 13.83 -25.71 -32.87
C LEU A 102 15.19 -26.31 -33.25
N ALA A 103 16.27 -25.61 -32.93
CA ALA A 103 17.61 -26.16 -32.72
C ALA A 103 18.08 -25.57 -31.37
N GLY A 104 18.43 -26.33 -30.33
CA GLY A 104 19.23 -27.54 -30.34
C GLY A 104 20.67 -27.13 -30.14
N ASP A 105 21.07 -26.91 -28.88
CA ASP A 105 22.49 -26.82 -28.50
C ASP A 105 22.68 -27.28 -27.05
N ASP A 106 22.99 -28.56 -26.95
CA ASP A 106 23.73 -29.16 -25.85
C ASP A 106 25.12 -28.52 -25.76
N SER A 107 25.46 -27.95 -24.61
CA SER A 107 26.86 -27.65 -24.29
C SER A 107 27.13 -27.85 -22.80
N ALA A 108 27.54 -29.08 -22.52
CA ALA A 108 28.27 -29.48 -21.34
C ALA A 108 29.56 -28.66 -21.20
N ALA A 109 29.66 -27.86 -20.14
CA ALA A 109 30.93 -27.27 -19.71
C ALA A 109 31.24 -27.69 -18.28
N GLN A 110 32.03 -28.76 -18.19
CA GLN A 110 32.83 -29.13 -17.04
C GLN A 110 33.78 -27.98 -16.66
N ARG A 111 33.63 -27.43 -15.46
CA ARG A 111 34.70 -26.79 -14.68
C ARG A 111 34.40 -27.12 -13.22
N GLY A 112 35.21 -27.89 -12.50
CA GLY A 112 36.63 -27.71 -12.30
C GLY A 112 36.82 -27.33 -10.84
N GLY A 113 37.30 -28.29 -10.04
CA GLY A 113 37.39 -28.19 -8.59
C GLY A 113 38.33 -27.11 -8.05
N ARG A 114 38.07 -26.72 -6.80
CA ARG A 114 38.95 -26.09 -5.80
C ARG A 114 38.17 -26.22 -4.50
N GLY A 115 38.65 -26.81 -3.41
CA GLY A 115 40.01 -26.96 -2.92
C GLY A 115 39.88 -26.77 -1.41
N HIS A 116 40.07 -27.87 -0.68
CA HIS A 116 40.10 -27.96 0.77
C HIS A 116 40.95 -26.86 1.41
N LEU A 117 40.43 -26.17 2.43
CA LEU A 117 41.24 -25.63 3.52
C LEU A 117 40.53 -25.89 4.86
N SER A 118 40.78 -27.09 5.39
CA SER A 118 40.50 -27.47 6.76
C SER A 118 41.35 -26.62 7.70
N ARG A 119 40.75 -25.57 8.29
CA ARG A 119 41.39 -24.84 9.40
C ARG A 119 41.23 -25.66 10.67
N ARG A 120 42.36 -26.25 11.11
CA ARG A 120 42.57 -26.93 12.38
C ARG A 120 42.03 -26.06 13.54
N ALA A 121 41.05 -26.60 14.24
CA ALA A 121 40.60 -26.09 15.53
C ALA A 121 41.68 -26.36 16.59
N ARG A 122 42.10 -25.31 17.30
CA ARG A 122 42.93 -25.42 18.50
C ARG A 122 42.05 -25.78 19.69
N PRO A 123 42.37 -26.82 20.50
CA PRO A 123 41.68 -27.06 21.75
C PRO A 123 42.11 -25.96 22.75
N ARG A 124 41.19 -25.05 23.07
CA ARG A 124 41.37 -24.10 24.18
C ARG A 124 40.91 -24.77 25.46
N SER A 125 41.85 -24.87 26.37
CA SER A 125 41.76 -25.37 27.74
C SER A 125 40.54 -24.83 28.46
N SER A 126 39.73 -25.79 28.89
CA SER A 126 38.51 -25.67 29.68
C SER A 126 38.81 -25.17 31.09
N SER A 127 38.71 -23.86 31.31
CA SER A 127 38.42 -23.32 32.63
C SER A 127 36.92 -23.45 32.87
N ARG A 128 36.54 -24.43 33.70
CA ARG A 128 35.19 -24.64 34.22
C ARG A 128 34.75 -23.42 35.05
N ARG A 129 34.40 -22.31 34.40
CA ARG A 129 33.52 -21.32 34.99
C ARG A 129 32.14 -21.95 35.01
N ARG A 130 31.62 -22.26 36.20
CA ARG A 130 30.23 -22.65 36.43
C ARG A 130 29.36 -21.65 35.67
N SER A 131 28.78 -22.12 34.56
CA SER A 131 27.88 -21.30 33.77
C SER A 131 26.72 -20.90 34.69
N PRO A 132 26.40 -19.61 34.83
CA PRO A 132 25.19 -19.21 35.53
C PRO A 132 24.03 -19.92 34.84
N SER A 133 23.19 -20.58 35.64
CA SER A 133 21.97 -21.25 35.20
C SER A 133 21.23 -20.35 34.21
N PRO A 134 20.81 -20.87 33.04
CA PRO A 134 20.07 -20.06 32.08
C PRO A 134 18.85 -19.45 32.79
N PRO A 135 18.62 -18.14 32.64
CA PRO A 135 17.46 -17.51 33.25
C PRO A 135 16.19 -18.24 32.78
N PRO A 136 15.17 -18.39 33.65
CA PRO A 136 13.94 -19.04 33.27
C PRO A 136 13.35 -18.39 32.02
N PRO A 137 12.69 -19.17 31.14
CA PRO A 137 12.10 -18.64 29.92
C PRO A 137 11.16 -17.50 30.28
N ILE A 138 11.46 -16.31 29.75
CA ILE A 138 10.63 -15.13 29.96
C ILE A 138 9.26 -15.46 29.40
N PRO A 139 8.18 -15.43 30.21
CA PRO A 139 6.84 -15.71 29.71
C PRO A 139 6.54 -14.75 28.55
N PRO A 140 5.92 -15.24 27.46
CA PRO A 140 5.65 -14.41 26.29
C PRO A 140 4.91 -13.16 26.74
N ARG A 141 5.57 -12.02 26.57
CA ARG A 141 5.07 -10.71 26.98
C ARG A 141 3.70 -10.54 26.35
N ALA A 142 2.64 -10.60 27.17
CA ALA A 142 1.27 -10.46 26.72
C ALA A 142 1.17 -9.15 25.94
N LYS A 143 1.21 -9.25 24.61
CA LYS A 143 1.01 -8.12 23.72
C LYS A 143 -0.41 -7.67 24.04
N LYS A 144 -0.54 -6.54 24.74
CA LYS A 144 -1.83 -5.86 24.91
C LYS A 144 -2.39 -5.72 23.50
N ARG A 145 -3.33 -6.60 23.16
CA ARG A 145 -4.01 -6.59 21.87
C ARG A 145 -4.66 -5.22 21.82
N LYS A 146 -4.15 -4.38 20.92
CA LYS A 146 -4.78 -3.10 20.59
C LYS A 146 -6.20 -3.50 20.22
N VAL A 147 -7.17 -3.13 21.06
CA VAL A 147 -8.59 -3.40 20.82
C VAL A 147 -8.85 -2.78 19.45
N ALA A 148 -9.14 -3.63 18.47
CA ALA A 148 -9.42 -3.16 17.13
C ALA A 148 -10.57 -2.17 17.25
N ALA A 149 -10.41 -0.98 16.64
CA ALA A 149 -11.53 -0.07 16.47
C ALA A 149 -12.68 -0.89 15.85
N PRO A 150 -13.94 -0.66 16.28
CA PRO A 150 -15.06 -1.36 15.70
C PRO A 150 -14.98 -1.17 14.19
N ALA A 151 -14.80 -2.26 13.47
CA ALA A 151 -14.91 -2.25 12.02
C ALA A 151 -16.29 -1.67 11.73
N VAL A 152 -16.36 -0.50 11.12
CA VAL A 152 -17.61 0.04 10.58
C VAL A 152 -18.12 -1.06 9.65
N GLY A 153 -19.15 -1.77 10.10
CA GLY A 153 -19.53 -3.05 9.53
C GLY A 153 -19.95 -2.85 8.08
N MET A 154 -19.23 -3.45 7.14
CA MET A 154 -19.68 -3.61 5.74
C MET A 154 -20.86 -4.59 5.62
N ALA A 155 -21.61 -4.82 6.70
CA ALA A 155 -22.59 -5.92 6.81
C ALA A 155 -23.85 -5.68 5.96
N ASP A 156 -24.14 -4.43 5.59
CA ASP A 156 -25.38 -4.08 4.86
C ASP A 156 -25.12 -3.65 3.41
N CYS A 157 -23.95 -3.99 2.86
CA CYS A 157 -23.61 -3.68 1.48
C CYS A 157 -24.39 -4.60 0.51
N SER A 158 -25.62 -4.20 0.20
CA SER A 158 -26.43 -4.82 -0.85
C SER A 158 -25.93 -4.41 -2.24
N PRO A 159 -26.11 -5.26 -3.27
CA PRO A 159 -25.82 -4.88 -4.65
C PRO A 159 -26.59 -3.61 -5.04
N LEU A 160 -26.01 -2.79 -5.91
CA LEU A 160 -26.65 -1.58 -6.44
C LEU A 160 -28.03 -1.91 -7.04
N THR A 161 -29.06 -1.20 -6.59
CA THR A 161 -30.39 -1.26 -7.20
C THR A 161 -30.39 -0.68 -8.61
N ALA A 162 -31.36 -1.04 -9.45
CA ALA A 162 -31.46 -0.51 -10.82
C ALA A 162 -31.56 1.04 -10.85
N GLU A 163 -32.26 1.63 -9.88
CA GLU A 163 -32.35 3.08 -9.74
C GLU A 163 -31.02 3.72 -9.37
N GLN A 164 -30.28 3.10 -8.44
CA GLN A 164 -28.94 3.56 -8.06
C GLN A 164 -27.98 3.50 -9.25
N LYS A 165 -28.02 2.42 -10.05
CA LYS A 165 -27.22 2.33 -11.29
C LYS A 165 -27.56 3.44 -12.27
N LYS A 166 -28.84 3.82 -12.39
CA LYS A 166 -29.28 4.95 -13.24
C LYS A 166 -28.71 6.28 -12.74
N ILE A 167 -28.70 6.51 -11.42
CA ILE A 167 -28.10 7.70 -10.81
C ILE A 167 -26.60 7.73 -11.10
N VAL A 168 -25.85 6.66 -10.78
CA VAL A 168 -24.39 6.61 -11.03
C VAL A 168 -24.09 6.86 -12.51
N ARG A 169 -24.84 6.21 -13.43
CA ARG A 169 -24.69 6.40 -14.87
C ARG A 169 -24.95 7.84 -15.34
N SER A 170 -25.79 8.61 -14.65
CA SER A 170 -26.04 10.02 -15.02
C SER A 170 -24.93 10.98 -14.62
N TYR A 171 -24.10 10.60 -13.64
CA TYR A 171 -22.98 11.41 -13.17
C TYR A 171 -21.69 11.03 -13.86
N LEU A 172 -21.51 9.74 -14.16
CA LEU A 172 -20.38 9.31 -14.97
C LEU A 172 -20.47 9.99 -16.33
N PRO A 173 -19.39 10.64 -16.79
CA PRO A 173 -19.40 11.38 -18.03
C PRO A 173 -19.69 10.35 -19.13
N ARG A 174 -20.50 10.75 -20.12
CA ARG A 174 -20.86 9.92 -21.28
C ARG A 174 -19.64 9.74 -22.17
N VAL A 175 -18.62 9.08 -21.66
CA VAL A 175 -17.36 8.91 -22.36
C VAL A 175 -17.46 7.57 -23.06
N ASN A 176 -17.59 7.62 -24.38
CA ASN A 176 -17.48 6.49 -25.29
C ASN A 176 -16.07 5.84 -25.28
N VAL A 177 -15.22 6.19 -24.31
CA VAL A 177 -13.82 5.76 -24.20
C VAL A 177 -13.67 4.99 -22.89
N LYS A 178 -13.15 3.76 -22.99
CA LYS A 178 -12.79 2.93 -21.84
C LYS A 178 -11.95 3.76 -20.87
N GLY A 179 -12.36 3.84 -19.60
CA GLY A 179 -11.62 4.55 -18.56
C GLY A 179 -12.02 6.02 -18.32
N GLY A 180 -13.07 6.55 -18.95
CA GLY A 180 -13.48 7.95 -18.76
C GLY A 180 -13.89 8.36 -17.34
N TYR A 181 -14.09 7.41 -16.42
CA TYR A 181 -14.37 7.70 -15.00
C TYR A 181 -13.10 7.85 -14.14
N LEU A 182 -11.92 7.53 -14.69
CA LEU A 182 -10.68 7.50 -13.93
C LEU A 182 -10.24 8.91 -13.50
N ASP A 183 -10.49 9.92 -14.33
CA ASP A 183 -10.15 11.32 -14.02
C ASP A 183 -11.00 11.85 -12.85
N GLU A 184 -12.31 11.59 -12.87
CA GLU A 184 -13.21 11.97 -11.76
C GLU A 184 -12.87 11.22 -10.47
N LEU A 185 -12.43 9.97 -10.59
CA LEU A 185 -11.96 9.17 -9.47
C LEU A 185 -10.64 9.74 -8.90
N GLU A 186 -9.72 10.19 -9.75
CA GLU A 186 -8.49 10.85 -9.33
C GLU A 186 -8.78 12.15 -8.58
N ASP A 187 -9.66 12.99 -9.13
CA ASP A 187 -10.11 14.23 -8.48
C ASP A 187 -10.75 13.95 -7.11
N TYR A 188 -11.54 12.88 -7.01
CA TYR A 188 -12.14 12.46 -5.74
C TYR A 188 -11.09 11.96 -4.72
N LEU A 189 -10.09 11.19 -5.16
CA LEU A 189 -9.10 10.57 -4.26
C LEU A 189 -7.98 11.53 -3.82
N THR A 190 -7.59 12.47 -4.68
CA THR A 190 -6.50 13.43 -4.43
C THR A 190 -6.59 14.16 -3.08
N PRO A 191 -7.76 14.67 -2.63
CA PRO A 191 -7.87 15.29 -1.31
C PRO A 191 -7.94 14.29 -0.15
N LEU A 192 -8.18 12.99 -0.40
CA LEU A 192 -8.44 11.99 0.64
C LEU A 192 -7.20 11.19 1.06
N ILE A 193 -6.25 10.98 0.13
CA ILE A 193 -5.06 10.15 0.35
C ILE A 193 -3.81 10.83 -0.19
N SER A 194 -2.62 10.34 0.20
CA SER A 194 -1.37 10.85 -0.36
C SER A 194 -1.29 10.60 -1.87
N GLN A 195 -0.60 11.48 -2.59
CA GLN A 195 -0.44 11.38 -4.05
C GLN A 195 0.17 10.03 -4.49
N ASP A 196 1.11 9.48 -3.73
CA ASP A 196 1.70 8.16 -4.00
C ASP A 196 0.67 7.03 -3.88
N ASN A 197 -0.18 7.09 -2.86
CA ASN A 197 -1.24 6.11 -2.67
C ASN A 197 -2.33 6.26 -3.73
N CYS A 198 -2.65 7.49 -4.12
CA CYS A 198 -3.58 7.78 -5.23
C CYS A 198 -3.09 7.15 -6.52
N ARG A 199 -1.84 7.41 -6.92
CA ARG A 199 -1.21 6.79 -8.11
C ARG A 199 -1.23 5.27 -8.06
N ASN A 200 -0.94 4.67 -6.90
CA ASN A 200 -0.98 3.22 -6.76
C ASN A 200 -2.40 2.65 -6.92
N VAL A 201 -3.41 3.29 -6.32
CA VAL A 201 -4.82 2.89 -6.44
C VAL A 201 -5.29 3.02 -7.88
N LEU A 202 -5.09 4.19 -8.50
CA LEU A 202 -5.49 4.46 -9.89
C LEU A 202 -4.81 3.50 -10.87
N ARG A 203 -3.54 3.15 -10.64
CA ARG A 203 -2.85 2.15 -11.47
C ARG A 203 -3.57 0.80 -11.46
N GLN A 204 -4.01 0.31 -10.30
CA GLN A 204 -4.71 -0.98 -10.22
C GLN A 204 -6.12 -0.90 -10.78
N ILE A 205 -6.86 0.18 -10.49
CA ILE A 205 -8.21 0.38 -11.02
C ILE A 205 -8.17 0.54 -12.54
N SER A 206 -7.16 1.23 -13.08
CA SER A 206 -6.98 1.35 -14.53
C SER A 206 -6.81 -0.02 -15.19
N LYS A 207 -6.01 -0.93 -14.62
CA LYS A 207 -5.89 -2.31 -15.15
C LYS A 207 -7.23 -3.05 -15.19
N LEU A 208 -8.04 -2.90 -14.14
CA LEU A 208 -9.38 -3.48 -14.08
C LEU A 208 -10.34 -2.82 -15.09
N ALA A 209 -10.24 -1.50 -15.27
CA ALA A 209 -11.04 -0.74 -16.23
C ALA A 209 -10.73 -1.13 -17.69
N HIS A 210 -9.49 -1.53 -17.97
CA HIS A 210 -9.07 -2.00 -19.29
C HIS A 210 -9.29 -3.50 -19.51
N GLY A 211 -9.63 -4.26 -18.45
CA GLY A 211 -9.76 -5.72 -18.50
C GLY A 211 -8.44 -6.47 -18.49
N GLU A 212 -7.30 -5.82 -18.21
CA GLU A 212 -6.00 -6.50 -18.06
C GLU A 212 -5.98 -7.44 -16.84
N GLY A 213 -6.83 -7.15 -15.86
CA GLY A 213 -6.83 -7.82 -14.56
C GLY A 213 -5.62 -7.43 -13.71
N ILE A 214 -5.64 -7.86 -12.45
CA ILE A 214 -4.54 -7.60 -11.52
C ILE A 214 -3.73 -8.88 -11.32
N ARG A 215 -2.49 -8.87 -11.83
CA ARG A 215 -1.56 -10.01 -11.77
C ARG A 215 -0.93 -10.15 -10.37
N TYR A 216 -0.98 -11.35 -9.81
CA TYR A 216 -0.35 -11.69 -8.53
C TYR A 216 0.70 -12.79 -8.67
N GLU A 217 1.87 -12.46 -9.18
CA GLU A 217 2.92 -13.48 -9.30
C GLU A 217 3.97 -13.28 -8.23
N SER A 218 4.09 -14.26 -7.34
CA SER A 218 5.24 -14.33 -6.45
C SER A 218 5.52 -15.76 -5.99
N ALA A 219 6.46 -16.41 -6.67
CA ALA A 219 7.00 -17.72 -6.28
C ALA A 219 7.52 -17.72 -4.83
N ARG A 220 8.02 -16.58 -4.34
CA ARG A 220 8.50 -16.43 -2.96
C ARG A 220 7.39 -16.56 -1.90
N TYR A 221 6.15 -16.25 -2.28
CA TYR A 221 5.01 -16.20 -1.35
C TYR A 221 3.99 -17.31 -1.62
N GLY A 222 4.33 -18.29 -2.48
CA GLY A 222 3.48 -19.44 -2.76
C GLY A 222 2.35 -19.16 -3.76
N TRP A 223 2.36 -18.00 -4.43
CA TRP A 223 1.38 -17.69 -5.45
C TRP A 223 1.78 -18.35 -6.76
N PRO A 224 0.87 -19.09 -7.42
CA PRO A 224 1.17 -19.74 -8.69
C PRO A 224 1.44 -18.71 -9.80
N GLU A 225 2.28 -19.08 -10.76
CA GLU A 225 2.51 -18.26 -11.95
C GLU A 225 1.22 -18.13 -12.77
N GLY A 226 1.00 -16.96 -13.38
CA GLY A 226 -0.18 -16.73 -14.21
C GLY A 226 -1.50 -16.57 -13.46
N CYS A 227 -1.51 -16.29 -12.15
CA CYS A 227 -2.76 -15.96 -11.47
C CYS A 227 -3.12 -14.46 -11.60
N TYR A 228 -4.35 -14.23 -12.04
CA TYR A 228 -4.91 -12.90 -12.26
C TYR A 228 -6.24 -12.77 -11.54
N PHE A 229 -6.45 -11.61 -10.92
CA PHE A 229 -7.76 -11.21 -10.45
C PHE A 229 -8.52 -10.50 -11.57
N LYS A 230 -9.62 -11.10 -12.03
CA LYS A 230 -10.54 -10.56 -13.06
C LYS A 230 -9.85 -10.17 -14.39
N LYS A 231 -9.08 -11.10 -14.96
CA LYS A 231 -8.55 -10.95 -16.32
C LYS A 231 -9.68 -10.99 -17.35
N ASP A 232 -9.57 -10.18 -18.39
CA ASP A 232 -10.50 -10.07 -19.53
C ASP A 232 -11.92 -9.60 -19.13
N VAL A 233 -12.08 -9.08 -17.90
CA VAL A 233 -13.32 -8.50 -17.39
C VAL A 233 -13.12 -7.02 -17.14
N ILE A 234 -13.84 -6.19 -17.89
CA ILE A 234 -13.87 -4.75 -17.66
C ILE A 234 -14.68 -4.49 -16.40
N VAL A 235 -14.04 -3.90 -15.39
CA VAL A 235 -14.69 -3.50 -14.14
C VAL A 235 -14.93 -1.99 -14.16
N THR A 236 -16.13 -1.60 -13.79
CA THR A 236 -16.59 -0.22 -13.73
C THR A 236 -17.25 0.08 -12.39
N PRO A 237 -17.44 1.37 -12.01
CA PRO A 237 -18.19 1.73 -10.81
C PRO A 237 -19.68 1.35 -10.85
N LEU A 238 -20.19 0.84 -11.98
CA LEU A 238 -21.58 0.34 -12.11
C LEU A 238 -21.72 -1.13 -11.71
N ASP A 239 -20.61 -1.85 -11.62
CA ASP A 239 -20.59 -3.26 -11.25
C ASP A 239 -20.81 -3.47 -9.75
N ASP A 240 -21.09 -4.71 -9.37
CA ASP A 240 -21.25 -5.09 -7.97
C ASP A 240 -19.88 -5.19 -7.29
N ILE A 241 -19.38 -4.05 -6.81
CA ILE A 241 -18.08 -3.96 -6.14
C ILE A 241 -18.03 -4.79 -4.86
N VAL A 242 -19.18 -5.00 -4.20
CA VAL A 242 -19.26 -5.81 -2.98
C VAL A 242 -19.00 -7.27 -3.31
N HIS A 243 -19.59 -7.77 -4.39
CA HIS A 243 -19.28 -9.11 -4.90
C HIS A 243 -17.80 -9.23 -5.26
N LEU A 244 -17.23 -8.24 -5.96
CA LEU A 244 -15.81 -8.23 -6.29
C LEU A 244 -14.90 -8.26 -5.05
N LEU A 245 -15.27 -7.58 -3.97
CA LEU A 245 -14.55 -7.62 -2.70
C LEU A 245 -14.60 -9.00 -2.04
N ARG A 246 -15.74 -9.70 -2.11
CA ARG A 246 -15.85 -11.10 -1.62
C ARG A 246 -14.97 -12.02 -2.45
N GLU A 247 -15.03 -11.93 -3.77
CA GLU A 247 -14.17 -12.72 -4.66
C GLU A 247 -12.69 -12.43 -4.45
N ALA A 248 -12.32 -11.16 -4.20
CA ALA A 248 -10.94 -10.78 -3.89
C ALA A 248 -10.47 -11.46 -2.60
N LYS A 249 -11.33 -11.51 -1.59
CA LYS A 249 -11.05 -12.23 -0.34
C LYS A 249 -10.93 -13.74 -0.57
N ASP A 250 -11.83 -14.34 -1.36
CA ASP A 250 -11.76 -15.76 -1.70
C ASP A 250 -10.48 -16.09 -2.51
N CYS A 251 -9.97 -15.15 -3.30
CA CYS A 251 -8.66 -15.28 -3.96
C CYS A 251 -7.50 -15.23 -2.96
N GLU A 252 -7.52 -14.31 -1.99
CA GLU A 252 -6.53 -14.26 -0.91
C GLU A 252 -6.58 -15.53 -0.03
N ASP A 253 -7.77 -16.05 0.25
CA ASP A 253 -7.93 -17.28 1.05
C ASP A 253 -7.43 -18.52 0.28
N ARG A 254 -7.58 -18.55 -1.06
CA ARG A 254 -7.11 -19.66 -1.92
C ARG A 254 -5.61 -19.64 -2.19
N TRP A 255 -5.02 -18.48 -2.47
CA TRP A 255 -3.62 -18.38 -2.92
C TRP A 255 -2.66 -17.86 -1.85
N GLY A 256 -3.20 -17.34 -0.74
CA GLY A 256 -2.44 -16.79 0.36
C GLY A 256 -2.67 -15.30 0.53
N ARG A 257 -2.26 -14.80 1.70
CA ARG A 257 -2.50 -13.40 2.07
C ARG A 257 -1.71 -12.44 1.18
N ASP A 258 -2.35 -11.35 0.77
CA ASP A 258 -1.64 -10.24 0.11
C ASP A 258 -0.58 -9.64 1.06
N HIS A 259 0.69 -9.73 0.65
CA HIS A 259 1.82 -9.15 1.37
C HIS A 259 1.80 -7.63 1.39
N GLY A 260 1.11 -7.03 0.41
CA GLY A 260 0.77 -5.61 0.40
C GLY A 260 -0.28 -5.23 1.42
N ASN A 261 -0.69 -6.07 2.38
CA ASN A 261 -1.77 -5.76 3.33
C ASN A 261 -3.08 -5.31 2.65
N GLY A 262 -3.38 -5.86 1.49
CA GLY A 262 -4.57 -5.52 0.70
C GLY A 262 -4.37 -4.33 -0.25
N TRP A 263 -3.19 -3.72 -0.33
CA TRP A 263 -2.92 -2.60 -1.25
C TRP A 263 -3.08 -2.98 -2.74
N LEU A 264 -3.07 -4.27 -3.06
CA LEU A 264 -2.99 -4.72 -4.45
C LEU A 264 -4.38 -4.92 -5.08
N VAL A 265 -5.38 -5.44 -4.34
CA VAL A 265 -6.78 -5.57 -4.83
C VAL A 265 -7.79 -4.96 -3.87
N ASN A 266 -7.78 -5.37 -2.61
CA ASN A 266 -8.81 -4.99 -1.65
C ASN A 266 -8.89 -3.46 -1.43
N HIS A 267 -7.75 -2.77 -1.34
CA HIS A 267 -7.72 -1.33 -1.13
C HIS A 267 -8.22 -0.55 -2.37
N PRO A 268 -7.74 -0.82 -3.60
CA PRO A 268 -8.35 -0.28 -4.81
C PRO A 268 -9.87 -0.48 -4.92
N LEU A 269 -10.36 -1.71 -4.68
CA LEU A 269 -11.80 -2.00 -4.74
C LEU A 269 -12.59 -1.23 -3.68
N ASN A 270 -12.08 -1.12 -2.45
CA ASN A 270 -12.70 -0.30 -1.41
C ASN A 270 -12.77 1.18 -1.80
N LYS A 271 -11.72 1.73 -2.43
CA LYS A 271 -11.75 3.11 -2.93
C LYS A 271 -12.74 3.32 -4.06
N MET A 272 -12.89 2.34 -4.94
CA MET A 272 -13.92 2.38 -5.97
C MET A 272 -15.34 2.28 -5.36
N TYR A 273 -15.53 1.50 -4.30
CA TYR A 273 -16.78 1.45 -3.55
C TYR A 273 -17.10 2.78 -2.85
N GLU A 274 -16.13 3.39 -2.15
CA GLU A 274 -16.28 4.72 -1.54
C GLU A 274 -16.68 5.78 -2.59
N PHE A 275 -16.06 5.75 -3.77
CA PHE A 275 -16.42 6.62 -4.89
C PHE A 275 -17.84 6.38 -5.40
N GLN A 276 -18.25 5.11 -5.55
CA GLN A 276 -19.63 4.76 -5.92
C GLN A 276 -20.65 5.33 -4.91
N GLN A 277 -20.36 5.25 -3.60
CA GLN A 277 -21.21 5.84 -2.56
C GLN A 277 -21.24 7.38 -2.63
N HIS A 278 -20.10 8.00 -2.95
CA HIS A 278 -20.03 9.45 -3.17
C HIS A 278 -20.95 9.89 -4.31
N LEU A 279 -20.90 9.20 -5.46
CA LEU A 279 -21.78 9.49 -6.61
C LEU A 279 -23.27 9.38 -6.26
N LEU A 280 -23.66 8.35 -5.51
CA LEU A 280 -25.03 8.19 -5.03
C LEU A 280 -25.47 9.33 -4.10
N SER A 281 -24.60 9.72 -3.16
CA SER A 281 -24.87 10.83 -2.23
C SER A 281 -25.04 12.15 -2.98
N CYS A 282 -24.19 12.42 -3.97
CA CYS A 282 -24.30 13.59 -4.85
C CYS A 282 -25.58 13.56 -5.70
N GLY A 283 -26.00 12.36 -6.15
CA GLY A 283 -27.27 12.11 -6.85
C GLY A 283 -28.50 12.49 -6.05
N LEU A 284 -28.56 12.03 -4.80
CA LEU A 284 -29.71 12.26 -3.93
C LEU A 284 -29.85 13.73 -3.52
N LYS A 285 -28.73 14.46 -3.37
CA LYS A 285 -28.76 15.89 -3.04
C LYS A 285 -29.39 16.73 -4.16
N LYS A 286 -29.11 16.43 -5.43
CA LYS A 286 -29.72 17.16 -6.57
C LYS A 286 -31.23 16.95 -6.63
N LYS A 287 -31.72 15.72 -6.40
CA LYS A 287 -33.17 15.41 -6.40
C LYS A 287 -33.96 16.13 -5.30
N LYS A 288 -33.34 16.47 -4.16
CA LYS A 288 -34.00 17.21 -3.07
C LYS A 288 -34.06 18.71 -3.32
N ALA A 289 -33.22 19.22 -4.23
CA ALA A 289 -33.16 20.64 -4.56
C ALA A 289 -34.08 21.02 -5.74
N THR A 290 -34.77 20.04 -6.34
CA THR A 290 -35.74 20.20 -7.43
C THR A 290 -37.13 19.93 -6.89
#